data_AF-A0A7C3GDK9-F1
#
_entry.id   AF-A0A7C3GDK9-F1
#
_cell.length_a   1.000
_cell.length_b   1.000
_cell.length_c   1.000
_cell.angle_alpha   90.00
_cell.angle_beta   90.00
_cell.angle_gamma   90.00
#
_symmetry.space_group_name_H-M   'P 1'
#
loop_
_entity.id
_entity.type
_entity.pdbx_description
1 polymer ?
#
loop_
_entity_poly.entity_id
_entity_poly.type
_entity_poly.pdbx_seq_one_letter_code
_entity_poly.pdbx_strand_id
1 'polypeptide(L)'
;MSENASPTPENSASAAPSEPKPSFGERLSGAFLALVRFVVRLLVILAILGALGAAVYFGVPYLYRRYVQPLEALQAQVATLQQQSATRAEEVNNRLLALQGDLAHLNDQQQALAERVAQQQSSLDALQARLETLEKQRAALADQLDSLAKRLDAADASAAHAQATAAALQTAWQQEEATIQAMQMQVVVLQALESLTRARVLIGQHNNGLAAAEVARAQAAVAWLQQQPNAQNEALQQAADHLTLAAQALPASPDLALQDIEATWQWLNGLLPHATPTPTATPATAPPTPTPTPTPQP
;
A
#
# COMPACT_ATOMS: atom_id res chain seq x y z
N MET A 1 53.50 -84.73 13.11
CA MET A 1 53.69 -84.60 11.66
C MET A 1 54.71 -83.49 11.45
N SER A 2 55.95 -83.73 11.06
CA SER A 2 56.68 -84.97 10.73
C SER A 2 58.20 -84.71 10.96
N GLU A 3 58.98 -85.67 11.50
CA GLU A 3 60.03 -86.47 10.79
C GLU A 3 61.06 -85.64 9.98
N ASN A 4 62.36 -85.96 9.83
CA ASN A 4 63.28 -87.04 10.25
C ASN A 4 64.74 -86.50 10.07
N ALA A 5 65.90 -87.10 10.40
CA ALA A 5 66.32 -88.37 11.01
C ALA A 5 67.75 -88.23 11.63
N SER A 6 68.29 -89.31 12.22
CA SER A 6 69.72 -89.54 12.60
C SER A 6 70.52 -90.11 11.37
N PRO A 7 71.79 -90.64 11.42
CA PRO A 7 72.58 -91.14 12.56
C PRO A 7 74.15 -91.01 12.56
N THR A 8 74.73 -91.51 13.66
CA THR A 8 76.16 -91.85 13.92
C THR A 8 76.57 -93.21 13.32
N PRO A 9 77.87 -93.61 13.28
CA PRO A 9 78.47 -94.51 14.31
C PRO A 9 79.95 -94.18 14.67
N GLU A 10 80.48 -94.49 15.88
CA GLU A 10 81.25 -95.70 16.33
C GLU A 10 82.54 -96.07 15.53
N ASN A 11 83.61 -96.74 16.04
CA ASN A 11 83.85 -97.49 17.29
C ASN A 11 85.37 -97.73 17.61
N SER A 12 85.71 -98.24 18.82
CA SER A 12 86.87 -99.12 19.19
C SER A 12 88.34 -98.62 19.05
N ALA A 13 89.40 -99.13 19.69
CA ALA A 13 89.75 -100.00 20.86
C ALA A 13 91.30 -100.24 20.79
N SER A 14 92.09 -100.73 21.77
CA SER A 14 92.10 -100.81 23.24
C SER A 14 93.50 -101.32 23.72
N ALA A 15 93.77 -101.34 25.04
CA ALA A 15 94.81 -102.10 25.77
C ALA A 15 96.34 -101.74 25.70
N ALA A 16 97.04 -102.07 26.80
CA ALA A 16 98.50 -101.99 27.07
C ALA A 16 99.15 -103.41 26.96
N PRO A 17 100.38 -103.79 27.44
CA PRO A 17 101.29 -103.19 28.47
C PRO A 17 102.84 -103.39 28.29
N SER A 18 103.59 -103.15 29.38
CA SER A 18 104.93 -103.70 29.78
C SER A 18 106.28 -103.00 29.40
N GLU A 19 107.19 -102.96 30.39
CA GLU A 19 108.57 -102.40 30.36
C GLU A 19 109.60 -103.39 29.77
N PRO A 20 110.81 -102.94 29.35
CA PRO A 20 111.98 -103.07 30.24
C PRO A 20 113.07 -101.97 30.15
N LYS A 21 114.01 -101.97 31.10
CA LYS A 21 115.28 -101.17 31.14
C LYS A 21 116.46 -102.01 30.58
N PRO A 22 117.72 -101.51 30.55
CA PRO A 22 118.26 -100.36 29.82
C PRO A 22 119.52 -100.73 28.98
N SER A 23 120.07 -99.83 28.16
CA SER A 23 121.46 -99.94 27.68
C SER A 23 122.23 -98.62 27.70
N PHE A 24 123.55 -98.68 27.89
CA PHE A 24 124.38 -97.50 28.22
C PHE A 24 124.73 -96.62 27.00
N GLY A 25 124.35 -97.03 25.78
CA GLY A 25 124.65 -96.30 24.53
C GLY A 25 123.61 -95.25 24.11
N GLU A 26 122.33 -95.39 24.49
CA GLU A 26 121.25 -94.48 24.04
C GLU A 26 121.29 -93.08 24.66
N ARG A 27 122.05 -92.88 25.74
CA ARG A 27 122.04 -91.63 26.50
C ARG A 27 122.74 -90.46 25.80
N LEU A 28 123.51 -90.70 24.74
CA LEU A 28 124.12 -89.63 23.94
C LEU A 28 123.23 -89.14 22.77
N SER A 29 122.39 -89.99 22.18
CA SER A 29 121.53 -89.61 21.05
C SER A 29 120.24 -88.90 21.47
N GLY A 30 119.69 -89.24 22.64
CA GLY A 30 118.46 -88.64 23.16
C GLY A 30 118.54 -87.12 23.39
N ALA A 31 119.71 -86.60 23.78
CA ALA A 31 119.93 -85.17 24.00
C ALA A 31 119.83 -84.36 22.68
N PHE A 32 120.27 -84.92 21.56
CA PHE A 32 120.22 -84.27 20.26
C PHE A 32 118.77 -84.20 19.71
N LEU A 33 117.98 -85.27 19.85
CA LEU A 33 116.56 -85.25 19.48
C LEU A 33 115.73 -84.32 20.36
N ALA A 34 116.05 -84.19 21.65
CA ALA A 34 115.39 -83.22 22.54
C ALA A 34 115.61 -81.77 22.07
N LEU A 35 116.82 -81.44 21.61
CA LEU A 35 117.14 -80.13 21.05
C LEU A 35 116.35 -79.86 19.75
N VAL A 36 116.34 -80.79 18.80
CA VAL A 36 115.58 -80.66 17.54
C VAL A 36 114.08 -80.51 17.82
N ARG A 37 113.52 -81.30 18.74
CA ARG A 37 112.11 -81.21 19.14
C ARG A 37 111.78 -79.86 19.80
N PHE A 38 112.73 -79.27 20.55
CA PHE A 38 112.58 -77.93 21.10
C PHE A 38 112.57 -76.85 20.01
N VAL A 39 113.50 -76.91 19.03
CA VAL A 39 113.56 -75.97 17.91
C VAL A 39 112.31 -76.05 17.03
N VAL A 40 111.81 -77.24 16.70
CA VAL A 40 110.55 -77.40 15.93
C VAL A 40 109.37 -76.83 16.71
N ARG A 41 109.29 -77.07 18.03
CA ARG A 41 108.22 -76.51 18.87
C ARG A 41 108.28 -74.98 18.94
N LEU A 42 109.48 -74.40 18.99
CA LEU A 42 109.70 -72.95 18.89
C LEU A 42 109.26 -72.40 17.53
N LEU A 43 109.59 -73.08 16.44
CA LEU A 43 109.21 -72.70 15.07
C LEU A 43 107.69 -72.73 14.86
N VAL A 44 107.00 -73.74 15.40
CA VAL A 44 105.53 -73.82 15.36
C VAL A 44 104.90 -72.69 16.19
N ILE A 45 105.45 -72.36 17.36
CA ILE A 45 104.99 -71.19 18.14
C ILE A 45 105.22 -69.90 17.36
N LEU A 46 106.37 -69.72 16.70
CA LEU A 46 106.65 -68.57 15.85
C LEU A 46 105.69 -68.48 14.65
N ALA A 47 105.37 -69.62 14.02
CA ALA A 47 104.43 -69.69 12.91
C ALA A 47 103.00 -69.36 13.34
N ILE A 48 102.57 -69.80 14.53
CA ILE A 48 101.28 -69.44 15.12
C ILE A 48 101.25 -67.95 15.49
N LEU A 49 102.31 -67.40 16.08
CA LEU A 49 102.41 -65.96 16.35
C LEU A 49 102.41 -65.12 15.06
N GLY A 50 103.13 -65.56 14.02
CA GLY A 50 103.16 -64.92 12.71
C GLY A 50 101.80 -64.99 12.00
N ALA A 51 101.11 -66.12 12.09
CA ALA A 51 99.76 -66.30 11.57
C ALA A 51 98.73 -65.46 12.35
N LEU A 52 98.83 -65.35 13.68
CA LEU A 52 98.03 -64.42 14.49
C LEU A 52 98.32 -62.97 14.09
N GLY A 53 99.60 -62.60 13.97
CA GLY A 53 100.02 -61.27 13.53
C GLY A 53 99.45 -60.90 12.17
N ALA A 54 99.52 -61.81 11.20
CA ALA A 54 98.91 -61.65 9.89
C ALA A 54 97.37 -61.61 9.95
N ALA A 55 96.73 -62.46 10.75
CA ALA A 55 95.28 -62.47 10.92
C ALA A 55 94.76 -61.17 11.56
N VAL A 56 95.49 -60.57 12.50
CA VAL A 56 95.17 -59.25 13.06
C VAL A 56 95.46 -58.15 12.04
N TYR A 57 96.65 -58.16 11.42
CA TYR A 57 97.09 -57.11 10.47
C TYR A 57 96.23 -57.04 9.20
N PHE A 58 95.77 -58.18 8.66
CA PHE A 58 94.89 -58.22 7.48
C PHE A 58 93.40 -58.34 7.82
N GLY A 59 93.05 -58.96 8.94
CA GLY A 59 91.65 -59.12 9.36
C GLY A 59 91.01 -57.81 9.81
N VAL A 60 91.71 -56.99 10.59
CA VAL A 60 91.22 -55.67 11.03
C VAL A 60 90.83 -54.77 9.85
N PRO A 61 91.71 -54.49 8.85
CA PRO A 61 91.32 -53.65 7.70
C PRO A 61 90.27 -54.29 6.79
N TYR A 62 90.19 -55.63 6.71
CA TYR A 62 89.13 -56.30 5.96
C TYR A 62 87.76 -56.13 6.61
N LEU A 63 87.65 -56.35 7.93
CA LEU A 63 86.42 -56.05 8.69
C LEU A 63 86.06 -54.56 8.61
N TYR A 64 87.04 -53.66 8.69
CA TYR A 64 86.80 -52.22 8.60
C TYR A 64 86.13 -51.85 7.27
N ARG A 65 86.65 -52.32 6.14
CA ARG A 65 86.03 -52.08 4.82
C ARG A 65 84.66 -52.77 4.67
N ARG A 66 84.48 -53.97 5.21
CA ARG A 66 83.23 -54.75 5.04
C ARG A 66 82.09 -54.25 5.92
N TYR A 67 82.36 -53.65 7.09
CA TYR A 67 81.34 -53.26 8.07
C TYR A 67 81.23 -51.76 8.34
N VAL A 68 82.30 -50.94 8.20
CA VAL A 68 82.25 -49.50 8.53
C VAL A 68 81.68 -48.67 7.37
N GLN A 69 82.05 -48.97 6.12
CA GLN A 69 81.49 -48.27 4.95
C GLN A 69 79.95 -48.36 4.79
N PRO A 70 79.28 -49.53 4.99
CA PRO A 70 77.82 -49.56 4.94
C PRO A 70 77.15 -48.78 6.08
N LEU A 71 77.84 -48.56 7.21
CA LEU A 71 77.36 -47.71 8.31
C LEU A 71 77.38 -46.22 7.92
N GLU A 72 78.43 -45.75 7.25
CA GLU A 72 78.50 -44.38 6.71
C GLU A 72 77.39 -44.13 5.66
N ALA A 73 77.16 -45.10 4.77
CA ALA A 73 76.10 -45.03 3.77
C ALA A 73 74.69 -45.04 4.41
N LEU A 74 74.45 -45.87 5.44
CA LEU A 74 73.20 -45.84 6.19
C LEU A 74 72.98 -44.50 6.90
N GLN A 75 74.02 -43.92 7.52
CA GLN A 75 73.91 -42.62 8.20
C GLN A 75 73.54 -41.51 7.22
N ALA A 76 74.17 -41.44 6.06
CA ALA A 76 73.82 -40.47 5.02
C ALA A 76 72.38 -40.66 4.50
N GLN A 77 71.94 -41.91 4.35
CA GLN A 77 70.58 -42.22 3.88
C GLN A 77 69.50 -41.92 4.95
N VAL A 78 69.78 -42.20 6.23
CA VAL A 78 68.92 -41.81 7.36
C VAL A 78 68.84 -40.29 7.50
N ALA A 79 69.96 -39.57 7.40
CA ALA A 79 69.97 -38.10 7.39
C ALA A 79 69.14 -37.54 6.22
N THR A 80 69.25 -38.13 5.03
CA THR A 80 68.45 -37.74 3.86
C THR A 80 66.96 -38.00 4.06
N LEU A 81 66.58 -39.14 4.66
CA LEU A 81 65.19 -39.47 4.99
C LEU A 81 64.63 -38.57 6.09
N GLN A 82 65.42 -38.26 7.12
CA GLN A 82 65.06 -37.30 8.16
C GLN A 82 64.82 -35.91 7.57
N GLN A 83 65.69 -35.44 6.68
CA GLN A 83 65.52 -34.16 6.01
C GLN A 83 64.29 -34.15 5.07
N GLN A 84 64.04 -35.23 4.32
CA GLN A 84 62.79 -35.37 3.56
C GLN A 84 61.56 -35.41 4.45
N SER A 85 61.61 -36.04 5.63
CA SER A 85 60.47 -36.05 6.56
C SER A 85 60.22 -34.67 7.17
N ALA A 86 61.28 -33.91 7.48
CA ALA A 86 61.17 -32.53 7.96
C ALA A 86 60.51 -31.63 6.89
N THR A 87 61.00 -31.65 5.66
CA THR A 87 60.42 -30.87 4.55
C THR A 87 58.97 -31.28 4.24
N ARG A 88 58.62 -32.57 4.30
CA ARG A 88 57.22 -33.01 4.16
C ARG A 88 56.34 -32.55 5.32
N ALA A 89 56.85 -32.55 6.56
CA ALA A 89 56.12 -32.05 7.71
C ALA A 89 55.85 -30.55 7.61
N GLU A 90 56.85 -29.76 7.16
CA GLU A 90 56.70 -28.33 6.85
C GLU A 90 55.68 -28.10 5.73
N GLU A 91 55.74 -28.86 4.64
CA GLU A 91 54.77 -28.74 3.54
C GLU A 91 53.34 -29.06 3.99
N VAL A 92 53.14 -30.14 4.75
CA VAL A 92 51.84 -30.49 5.33
C VAL A 92 51.35 -29.41 6.29
N ASN A 93 52.23 -28.87 7.14
CA ASN A 93 51.90 -27.77 8.05
C ASN A 93 51.48 -26.51 7.29
N ASN A 94 52.21 -26.14 6.23
CA ASN A 94 51.88 -24.98 5.39
C ASN A 94 50.55 -25.18 4.64
N ARG A 95 50.26 -26.40 4.15
CA ARG A 95 48.96 -26.75 3.54
C ARG A 95 47.83 -26.70 4.57
N LEU A 96 48.06 -27.15 5.80
CA LEU A 96 47.06 -27.07 6.88
C LEU A 96 46.77 -25.63 7.28
N LEU A 97 47.78 -24.76 7.35
CA LEU A 97 47.61 -23.33 7.60
C LEU A 97 46.85 -22.64 6.45
N ALA A 98 47.15 -22.98 5.20
CA ALA A 98 46.41 -22.47 4.04
C ALA A 98 44.92 -22.89 4.09
N LEU A 99 44.65 -24.17 4.33
CA LEU A 99 43.28 -24.69 4.48
C LEU A 99 42.52 -24.07 5.66
N GLN A 100 43.19 -23.78 6.78
CA GLN A 100 42.59 -23.05 7.90
C GLN A 100 42.23 -21.60 7.50
N GLY A 101 43.10 -20.93 6.74
CA GLY A 101 42.83 -19.60 6.18
C GLY A 101 41.64 -19.60 5.20
N ASP A 102 41.61 -20.56 4.27
CA ASP A 102 40.51 -20.71 3.31
C ASP A 102 39.17 -21.00 4.01
N LEU A 103 39.17 -21.84 5.06
CA LEU A 103 37.98 -22.13 5.86
C LEU A 103 37.49 -20.90 6.66
N ALA A 104 38.41 -20.12 7.24
CA ALA A 104 38.06 -18.89 7.94
C ALA A 104 37.43 -17.87 6.97
N HIS A 105 38.06 -17.64 5.81
CA HIS A 105 37.53 -16.75 4.78
C HIS A 105 36.18 -17.22 4.21
N LEU A 106 35.98 -18.54 4.02
CA LEU A 106 34.70 -19.08 3.59
C LEU A 106 33.60 -18.89 4.66
N ASN A 107 33.95 -19.02 5.94
CA ASN A 107 33.04 -18.74 7.06
C ASN A 107 32.63 -17.26 7.09
N ASP A 108 33.58 -16.33 6.93
CA ASP A 108 33.31 -14.90 6.85
C ASP A 108 32.41 -14.55 5.65
N GLN A 109 32.61 -15.20 4.50
CA GLN A 109 31.73 -15.07 3.34
C GLN A 109 30.31 -15.58 3.61
N GLN A 110 30.16 -16.73 4.28
CA GLN A 110 28.83 -17.24 4.66
C GLN A 110 28.12 -16.30 5.63
N GLN A 111 28.83 -15.74 6.62
CA GLN A 111 28.24 -14.76 7.53
C GLN A 111 27.79 -13.50 6.79
N ALA A 112 28.63 -12.93 5.92
CA ALA A 112 28.27 -11.76 5.12
C ALA A 112 27.10 -12.02 4.15
N LEU A 113 26.93 -13.25 3.65
CA LEU A 113 25.76 -13.64 2.87
C LEU A 113 24.50 -13.77 3.73
N ALA A 114 24.59 -14.36 4.93
CA ALA A 114 23.48 -14.46 5.86
C ALA A 114 22.97 -13.07 6.30
N GLU A 115 23.88 -12.13 6.59
CA GLU A 115 23.56 -10.74 6.92
C GLU A 115 22.84 -10.03 5.76
N ARG A 116 23.31 -10.21 4.51
CA ARG A 116 22.65 -9.66 3.31
C ARG A 116 21.26 -10.24 3.08
N VAL A 117 21.08 -11.55 3.28
CA VAL A 117 19.76 -12.20 3.15
C VAL A 117 18.79 -11.70 4.22
N ALA A 118 19.25 -11.53 5.47
CA ALA A 118 18.44 -10.95 6.54
C ALA A 118 18.03 -9.49 6.23
N GLN A 119 18.96 -8.67 5.70
CA GLN A 119 18.67 -7.30 5.28
C GLN A 119 17.68 -7.25 4.11
N GLN A 120 17.81 -8.15 3.13
CA GLN A 120 16.88 -8.27 2.01
C GLN A 120 15.49 -8.68 2.49
N GLN A 121 15.37 -9.67 3.38
CA GLN A 121 14.09 -10.08 3.95
C GLN A 121 13.39 -8.92 4.67
N SER A 122 14.12 -8.20 5.54
CA SER A 122 13.59 -7.01 6.21
C SER A 122 13.12 -5.92 5.23
N SER A 123 13.80 -5.76 4.09
CA SER A 123 13.37 -4.83 3.04
C SER A 123 12.10 -5.27 2.31
N LEU A 124 11.90 -6.58 2.11
CA LEU A 124 10.68 -7.14 1.53
C LEU A 124 9.50 -6.97 2.47
N ASP A 125 9.68 -7.28 3.76
CA ASP A 125 8.64 -7.11 4.80
C ASP A 125 8.19 -5.64 4.89
N ALA A 126 9.15 -4.70 4.84
CA ALA A 126 8.88 -3.26 4.83
C ALA A 126 8.15 -2.78 3.55
N LEU A 127 8.50 -3.33 2.39
CA LEU A 127 7.81 -3.04 1.12
C LEU A 127 6.38 -3.61 1.13
N GLN A 128 6.16 -4.80 1.67
CA GLN A 128 4.84 -5.41 1.81
C GLN A 128 3.94 -4.55 2.73
N ALA A 129 4.43 -4.16 3.91
CA ALA A 129 3.69 -3.27 4.82
C ALA A 129 3.36 -1.92 4.17
N ARG A 130 4.23 -1.41 3.30
CA ARG A 130 3.99 -0.18 2.52
C ARG A 130 2.91 -0.38 1.44
N LEU A 131 2.88 -1.53 0.76
CA LEU A 131 1.82 -1.87 -0.19
C LEU A 131 0.45 -1.95 0.50
N GLU A 132 0.34 -2.69 1.60
CA GLU A 132 -0.90 -2.77 2.39
C GLU A 132 -1.39 -1.39 2.85
N THR A 133 -0.46 -0.49 3.19
CA THR A 133 -0.76 0.90 3.56
C THR A 133 -1.28 1.72 2.37
N LEU A 134 -0.65 1.59 1.20
CA LEU A 134 -1.10 2.27 -0.03
C LEU A 134 -2.47 1.74 -0.51
N GLU A 135 -2.74 0.45 -0.36
CA GLU A 135 -4.04 -0.14 -0.67
C GLU A 135 -5.15 0.40 0.24
N LYS A 136 -4.91 0.49 1.55
CA LYS A 136 -5.82 1.14 2.52
C LYS A 136 -6.06 2.61 2.18
N GLN A 137 -5.01 3.35 1.81
CA GLN A 137 -5.14 4.75 1.36
C GLN A 137 -5.95 4.87 0.06
N ARG A 138 -5.74 3.96 -0.90
CA ARG A 138 -6.50 3.92 -2.16
C ARG A 138 -7.98 3.63 -1.93
N ALA A 139 -8.31 2.70 -1.03
CA ALA A 139 -9.69 2.42 -0.65
C ALA A 139 -10.35 3.66 -0.01
N ALA A 140 -9.71 4.28 0.98
CA ALA A 140 -10.22 5.50 1.61
C ALA A 140 -10.42 6.67 0.62
N LEU A 141 -9.54 6.83 -0.36
CA LEU A 141 -9.70 7.82 -1.43
C LEU A 141 -10.89 7.49 -2.36
N ALA A 142 -11.15 6.21 -2.64
CA ALA A 142 -12.31 5.79 -3.43
C ALA A 142 -13.63 6.09 -2.68
N ASP A 143 -13.70 5.79 -1.39
CA ASP A 143 -14.85 6.12 -0.53
C ASP A 143 -15.09 7.64 -0.45
N GLN A 144 -14.01 8.43 -0.38
CA GLN A 144 -14.10 9.90 -0.43
C GLN A 144 -14.65 10.42 -1.77
N LEU A 145 -14.25 9.82 -2.90
CA LEU A 145 -14.75 10.20 -4.22
C LEU A 145 -16.24 9.84 -4.40
N ASP A 146 -16.67 8.66 -3.95
CA ASP A 146 -18.09 8.27 -3.94
C ASP A 146 -18.94 9.20 -3.05
N SER A 147 -18.43 9.56 -1.86
CA SER A 147 -19.07 10.55 -0.98
C SER A 147 -19.19 11.93 -1.63
N LEU A 148 -18.16 12.38 -2.35
CA LEU A 148 -18.19 13.66 -3.08
C LEU A 148 -19.16 13.63 -4.26
N ALA A 149 -19.24 12.53 -5.00
CA ALA A 149 -20.22 12.37 -6.09
C ALA A 149 -21.65 12.48 -5.57
N LYS A 150 -22.00 11.73 -4.51
CA LYS A 150 -23.33 11.78 -3.86
C LYS A 150 -23.67 13.18 -3.34
N ARG A 151 -22.68 13.93 -2.86
CA ARG A 151 -22.86 15.33 -2.42
C ARG A 151 -23.08 16.29 -3.59
N LEU A 152 -22.50 16.03 -4.75
CA LEU A 152 -22.73 16.81 -5.97
C LEU A 152 -24.14 16.56 -6.50
N ASP A 153 -24.58 15.31 -6.62
CA ASP A 153 -25.95 14.94 -7.03
C ASP A 153 -27.01 15.61 -6.12
N ALA A 154 -26.78 15.60 -4.81
CA ALA A 154 -27.66 16.25 -3.84
C ALA A 154 -27.65 17.80 -3.96
N ALA A 155 -26.50 18.40 -4.28
CA ALA A 155 -26.39 19.83 -4.54
C ALA A 155 -27.16 20.24 -5.80
N ASP A 156 -27.01 19.50 -6.90
CA ASP A 156 -27.72 19.75 -8.16
C ASP A 156 -29.24 19.60 -7.98
N ALA A 157 -29.70 18.58 -7.24
CA ALA A 157 -31.11 18.43 -6.88
C ALA A 157 -31.63 19.63 -6.06
N SER A 158 -30.84 20.14 -5.12
CA SER A 158 -31.20 21.33 -4.33
C SER A 158 -31.24 22.61 -5.17
N ALA A 159 -30.34 22.76 -6.14
CA ALA A 159 -30.29 23.90 -7.05
C ALA A 159 -31.50 23.90 -7.99
N ALA A 160 -31.85 22.74 -8.55
CA ALA A 160 -33.06 22.56 -9.34
C ALA A 160 -34.34 22.89 -8.54
N HIS A 161 -34.42 22.45 -7.28
CA HIS A 161 -35.53 22.80 -6.39
C HIS A 161 -35.59 24.31 -6.11
N ALA A 162 -34.46 24.96 -5.82
CA ALA A 162 -34.40 26.40 -5.59
C ALA A 162 -34.77 27.23 -6.84
N GLN A 163 -34.42 26.76 -8.03
CA GLN A 163 -34.85 27.40 -9.28
C GLN A 163 -36.35 27.25 -9.51
N ALA A 164 -36.93 26.08 -9.21
CA ALA A 164 -38.36 25.84 -9.31
C ALA A 164 -39.16 26.70 -8.31
N THR A 165 -38.71 26.83 -7.06
CA THR A 165 -39.37 27.69 -6.07
C THR A 165 -39.24 29.18 -6.41
N ALA A 166 -38.10 29.62 -6.96
CA ALA A 166 -37.94 31.00 -7.45
C ALA A 166 -38.90 31.32 -8.60
N ALA A 167 -39.06 30.40 -9.57
CA ALA A 167 -40.00 30.58 -10.69
C ALA A 167 -41.48 30.58 -10.22
N ALA A 168 -41.84 29.70 -9.28
CA ALA A 168 -43.16 29.67 -8.67
C ALA A 168 -43.45 30.97 -7.89
N LEU A 169 -42.48 31.45 -7.11
CA LEU A 169 -42.60 32.70 -6.37
C LEU A 169 -42.77 33.89 -7.33
N GLN A 170 -41.94 34.02 -8.37
CA GLN A 170 -42.08 35.08 -9.38
C GLN A 170 -43.48 35.08 -10.01
N THR A 171 -44.03 33.89 -10.30
CA THR A 171 -45.40 33.76 -10.83
C THR A 171 -46.46 34.22 -9.83
N ALA A 172 -46.31 33.87 -8.56
CA ALA A 172 -47.20 34.31 -7.48
C ALA A 172 -47.18 35.84 -7.29
N TRP A 173 -46.00 36.48 -7.30
CA TRP A 173 -45.88 37.94 -7.23
C TRP A 173 -46.59 38.64 -8.39
N GLN A 174 -46.47 38.13 -9.62
CA GLN A 174 -47.17 38.70 -10.78
C GLN A 174 -48.69 38.53 -10.69
N GLN A 175 -49.17 37.41 -10.13
CA GLN A 175 -50.60 37.20 -9.87
C GLN A 175 -51.13 38.11 -8.76
N GLU A 176 -50.37 38.31 -7.68
CA GLU A 176 -50.72 39.20 -6.58
C GLU A 176 -50.74 40.67 -7.04
N GLU A 177 -49.73 41.10 -7.81
CA GLU A 177 -49.67 42.44 -8.39
C GLU A 177 -50.85 42.71 -9.33
N ALA A 178 -51.19 41.77 -10.22
CA ALA A 178 -52.37 41.86 -11.08
C ALA A 178 -53.69 41.92 -10.27
N THR A 179 -53.77 41.17 -9.16
CA THR A 179 -54.94 41.17 -8.26
C THR A 179 -55.08 42.51 -7.54
N ILE A 180 -53.98 43.07 -7.04
CA ILE A 180 -53.94 44.38 -6.39
C ILE A 180 -54.34 45.49 -7.39
N GLN A 181 -53.80 45.46 -8.62
CA GLN A 181 -54.19 46.41 -9.67
C GLN A 181 -55.69 46.31 -10.00
N ALA A 182 -56.23 45.09 -10.13
CA ALA A 182 -57.66 44.88 -10.36
C ALA A 182 -58.55 45.41 -9.21
N MET A 183 -58.12 45.23 -7.95
CA MET A 183 -58.82 45.79 -6.78
C MET A 183 -58.74 47.32 -6.75
N GLN A 184 -57.58 47.91 -7.06
CA GLN A 184 -57.44 49.38 -7.14
C GLN A 184 -58.36 49.98 -8.22
N MET A 185 -58.44 49.35 -9.41
CA MET A 185 -59.38 49.77 -10.46
C MET A 185 -60.84 49.72 -9.99
N GLN A 186 -61.25 48.64 -9.32
CA GLN A 186 -62.61 48.52 -8.76
C GLN A 186 -62.93 49.63 -7.74
N VAL A 187 -62.00 49.93 -6.83
CA VAL A 187 -62.17 51.00 -5.84
C VAL A 187 -62.33 52.37 -6.50
N VAL A 188 -61.54 52.68 -7.53
CA VAL A 188 -61.65 53.98 -8.24
C VAL A 188 -62.93 54.07 -9.07
N VAL A 189 -63.39 52.97 -9.69
CA VAL A 189 -64.72 52.93 -10.36
C VAL A 189 -65.85 53.16 -9.35
N LEU A 190 -65.81 52.50 -8.18
CA LEU A 190 -66.79 52.72 -7.11
C LEU A 190 -66.80 54.16 -6.61
N GLN A 191 -65.63 54.77 -6.42
CA GLN A 191 -65.49 56.19 -6.04
C GLN A 191 -66.09 57.14 -7.10
N ALA A 192 -65.86 56.85 -8.40
CA ALA A 192 -66.45 57.61 -9.48
C ALA A 192 -67.99 57.51 -9.47
N LEU A 193 -68.54 56.29 -9.37
CA LEU A 193 -69.99 56.05 -9.29
C LEU A 193 -70.63 56.73 -8.07
N GLU A 194 -69.94 56.72 -6.91
CA GLU A 194 -70.40 57.39 -5.69
C GLU A 194 -70.46 58.91 -5.88
N SER A 195 -69.42 59.51 -6.46
CA SER A 195 -69.39 60.96 -6.76
C SER A 195 -70.47 61.36 -7.77
N LEU A 196 -70.70 60.56 -8.82
CA LEU A 196 -71.80 60.79 -9.77
C LEU A 196 -73.17 60.70 -9.08
N THR A 197 -73.35 59.72 -8.20
CA THR A 197 -74.60 59.58 -7.43
C THR A 197 -74.84 60.79 -6.54
N ARG A 198 -73.80 61.33 -5.88
CA ARG A 198 -73.89 62.59 -5.12
C ARG A 198 -74.19 63.79 -6.03
N ALA A 199 -73.55 63.90 -7.19
CA ALA A 199 -73.81 64.98 -8.15
C ALA A 199 -75.29 65.05 -8.55
N ARG A 200 -75.91 63.90 -8.86
CA ARG A 200 -77.35 63.80 -9.20
C ARG A 200 -78.25 64.32 -8.08
N VAL A 201 -77.98 63.92 -6.84
CA VAL A 201 -78.75 64.37 -5.66
C VAL A 201 -78.60 65.89 -5.46
N LEU A 202 -77.39 66.42 -5.63
CA LEU A 202 -77.13 67.85 -5.49
C LEU A 202 -77.80 68.69 -6.59
N ILE A 203 -77.86 68.19 -7.83
CA ILE A 203 -78.65 68.81 -8.92
C ILE A 203 -80.13 68.87 -8.55
N GLY A 204 -80.72 67.77 -8.04
CA GLY A 204 -82.11 67.75 -7.56
C GLY A 204 -82.37 68.71 -6.39
N GLN A 205 -81.36 68.97 -5.56
CA GLN A 205 -81.38 69.97 -4.49
C GLN A 205 -81.07 71.41 -4.97
N HIS A 206 -80.95 71.62 -6.29
CA HIS A 206 -80.59 72.90 -6.92
C HIS A 206 -79.22 73.45 -6.50
N ASN A 207 -78.34 72.60 -5.96
CA ASN A 207 -77.01 72.97 -5.48
C ASN A 207 -75.93 72.69 -6.55
N ASN A 208 -76.08 73.37 -7.69
CA ASN A 208 -75.28 73.11 -8.90
C ASN A 208 -73.77 73.35 -8.69
N GLY A 209 -73.38 74.22 -7.76
CA GLY A 209 -71.97 74.48 -7.42
C GLY A 209 -71.30 73.28 -6.74
N LEU A 210 -71.97 72.63 -5.78
CA LEU A 210 -71.46 71.39 -5.19
C LEU A 210 -71.55 70.20 -6.18
N ALA A 211 -72.58 70.16 -7.03
CA ALA A 211 -72.69 69.14 -8.06
C ALA A 211 -71.50 69.17 -9.04
N ALA A 212 -71.09 70.36 -9.51
CA ALA A 212 -69.91 70.52 -10.36
C ALA A 212 -68.62 70.03 -9.67
N ALA A 213 -68.50 70.20 -8.35
CA ALA A 213 -67.36 69.70 -7.57
C ALA A 213 -67.35 68.18 -7.37
N GLU A 214 -68.50 67.50 -7.42
CA GLU A 214 -68.58 66.03 -7.48
C GLU A 214 -68.28 65.52 -8.92
N VAL A 215 -68.78 66.20 -9.97
CA VAL A 215 -68.46 65.86 -11.37
C VAL A 215 -66.95 65.98 -11.65
N ALA A 216 -66.28 67.02 -11.13
CA ALA A 216 -64.82 67.16 -11.23
C ALA A 216 -64.07 66.03 -10.50
N ARG A 217 -64.62 65.49 -9.40
CA ARG A 217 -64.07 64.30 -8.72
C ARG A 217 -64.27 63.02 -9.53
N ALA A 218 -65.41 62.87 -10.20
CA ALA A 218 -65.63 61.76 -11.15
C ALA A 218 -64.65 61.83 -12.33
N GLN A 219 -64.44 63.02 -12.91
CA GLN A 219 -63.46 63.24 -13.99
C GLN A 219 -62.04 62.85 -13.56
N ALA A 220 -61.60 63.25 -12.36
CA ALA A 220 -60.28 62.88 -11.85
C ALA A 220 -60.12 61.36 -11.67
N ALA A 221 -61.17 60.66 -11.21
CA ALA A 221 -61.18 59.21 -11.09
C ALA A 221 -61.12 58.51 -12.47
N VAL A 222 -61.88 58.98 -13.45
CA VAL A 222 -61.83 58.46 -14.83
C VAL A 222 -60.48 58.73 -15.51
N ALA A 223 -59.90 59.91 -15.30
CA ALA A 223 -58.57 60.25 -15.81
C ALA A 223 -57.46 59.39 -15.19
N TRP A 224 -57.57 59.00 -13.91
CA TRP A 224 -56.67 58.03 -13.29
C TRP A 224 -56.86 56.62 -13.88
N LEU A 225 -58.10 56.20 -14.13
CA LEU A 225 -58.39 54.91 -14.77
C LEU A 225 -57.78 54.85 -16.17
N GLN A 226 -57.93 55.88 -16.99
CA GLN A 226 -57.35 55.97 -18.34
C GLN A 226 -55.82 55.87 -18.39
N GLN A 227 -55.11 56.14 -17.28
CA GLN A 227 -53.65 56.00 -17.20
C GLN A 227 -53.20 54.56 -16.93
N GLN A 228 -54.11 53.64 -16.61
CA GLN A 228 -53.77 52.24 -16.34
C GLN A 228 -53.50 51.46 -17.63
N PRO A 229 -52.49 50.56 -17.68
CA PRO A 229 -52.12 49.84 -18.92
C PRO A 229 -53.26 49.05 -19.58
N ASN A 230 -54.21 48.58 -18.77
CA ASN A 230 -55.34 47.75 -19.18
C ASN A 230 -56.63 48.54 -19.41
N ALA A 231 -56.60 49.88 -19.39
CA ALA A 231 -57.78 50.74 -19.45
C ALA A 231 -58.18 51.19 -20.86
N GLN A 232 -57.80 50.46 -21.91
CA GLN A 232 -58.19 50.70 -23.30
C GLN A 232 -59.66 50.30 -23.57
N ASN A 233 -60.56 50.77 -22.71
CA ASN A 233 -62.00 50.58 -22.83
C ASN A 233 -62.59 51.81 -23.49
N GLU A 234 -63.21 51.65 -24.66
CA GLU A 234 -63.98 52.70 -25.36
C GLU A 234 -64.99 53.37 -24.40
N ALA A 235 -65.59 52.59 -23.51
CA ALA A 235 -66.47 53.05 -22.44
C ALA A 235 -65.83 54.06 -21.45
N LEU A 236 -64.53 53.98 -21.16
CA LEU A 236 -63.82 54.98 -20.33
C LEU A 236 -63.57 56.28 -21.08
N GLN A 237 -63.45 56.24 -22.41
CA GLN A 237 -63.34 57.44 -23.23
C GLN A 237 -64.71 58.12 -23.37
N GLN A 238 -65.75 57.36 -23.72
CA GLN A 238 -67.15 57.84 -23.73
C GLN A 238 -67.56 58.44 -22.37
N ALA A 239 -67.20 57.80 -21.26
CA ALA A 239 -67.43 58.33 -19.91
C ALA A 239 -66.72 59.68 -19.66
N ALA A 240 -65.47 59.85 -20.10
CA ALA A 240 -64.76 61.12 -19.95
C ALA A 240 -65.36 62.24 -20.82
N ASP A 241 -65.79 61.92 -22.04
CA ASP A 241 -66.41 62.87 -22.96
C ASP A 241 -67.76 63.37 -22.40
N HIS A 242 -68.63 62.47 -21.93
CA HIS A 242 -69.91 62.88 -21.32
C HIS A 242 -69.74 63.57 -19.96
N LEU A 243 -68.76 63.20 -19.13
CA LEU A 243 -68.42 63.99 -17.94
C LEU A 243 -67.97 65.41 -18.29
N THR A 244 -67.31 65.59 -19.43
CA THR A 244 -66.87 66.91 -19.91
C THR A 244 -68.06 67.74 -20.38
N LEU A 245 -69.02 67.13 -21.10
CA LEU A 245 -70.29 67.78 -21.48
C LEU A 245 -71.13 68.16 -20.25
N ALA A 246 -71.28 67.26 -19.27
CA ALA A 246 -71.99 67.51 -18.02
C ALA A 246 -71.41 68.69 -17.23
N ALA A 247 -70.08 68.80 -17.17
CA ALA A 247 -69.39 69.89 -16.50
C ALA A 247 -69.57 71.24 -17.23
N GLN A 248 -69.67 71.24 -18.56
CA GLN A 248 -69.96 72.46 -19.35
C GLN A 248 -71.43 72.89 -19.25
N ALA A 249 -72.35 71.94 -19.10
CA ALA A 249 -73.78 72.22 -18.93
C ALA A 249 -74.12 72.79 -17.54
N LEU A 250 -73.33 72.50 -16.50
CA LEU A 250 -73.48 73.08 -15.16
C LEU A 250 -72.90 74.50 -15.09
N PRO A 251 -73.61 75.50 -14.52
CA PRO A 251 -74.91 75.44 -13.86
C PRO A 251 -76.10 75.80 -14.78
N ALA A 252 -75.87 76.08 -16.06
CA ALA A 252 -76.84 76.70 -16.98
C ALA A 252 -77.97 75.76 -17.48
N SER A 253 -77.74 74.45 -17.47
CA SER A 253 -78.67 73.43 -18.00
C SER A 253 -78.56 72.13 -17.18
N PRO A 254 -79.10 72.11 -15.94
CA PRO A 254 -78.96 70.97 -15.03
C PRO A 254 -79.57 69.67 -15.56
N ASP A 255 -80.66 69.73 -16.32
CA ASP A 255 -81.32 68.54 -16.88
C ASP A 255 -80.47 67.84 -17.95
N LEU A 256 -79.75 68.62 -18.77
CA LEU A 256 -78.81 68.09 -19.76
C LEU A 256 -77.60 67.44 -19.05
N ALA A 257 -77.04 68.12 -18.04
CA ALA A 257 -75.97 67.56 -17.23
C ALA A 257 -76.38 66.26 -16.53
N LEU A 258 -77.63 66.15 -16.10
CA LEU A 258 -78.17 64.93 -15.48
C LEU A 258 -78.21 63.74 -16.46
N GLN A 259 -78.54 63.99 -17.74
CA GLN A 259 -78.53 62.96 -18.78
C GLN A 259 -77.11 62.44 -19.05
N ASP A 260 -76.13 63.33 -19.17
CA ASP A 260 -74.73 62.96 -19.38
C ASP A 260 -74.11 62.23 -18.17
N ILE A 261 -74.50 62.62 -16.95
CA ILE A 261 -74.11 61.92 -15.71
C ILE A 261 -74.70 60.51 -15.66
N GLU A 262 -75.95 60.31 -16.09
CA GLU A 262 -76.58 58.98 -16.17
C GLU A 262 -75.88 58.09 -17.20
N ALA A 263 -75.60 58.60 -18.41
CA ALA A 263 -74.87 57.86 -19.44
C ALA A 263 -73.49 57.41 -18.94
N THR A 264 -72.74 58.34 -18.33
CA THR A 264 -71.46 58.04 -17.67
C THR A 264 -71.60 56.96 -16.59
N TRP A 265 -72.61 57.06 -15.72
CA TRP A 265 -72.84 56.11 -14.65
C TRP A 265 -73.08 54.70 -15.19
N GLN A 266 -73.86 54.56 -16.27
CA GLN A 266 -74.14 53.26 -16.89
C GLN A 266 -72.87 52.61 -17.46
N TRP A 267 -72.01 53.37 -18.15
CA TRP A 267 -70.74 52.85 -18.66
C TRP A 267 -69.78 52.44 -17.55
N LEU A 268 -69.61 53.28 -16.52
CA LEU A 268 -68.76 52.95 -15.37
C LEU A 268 -69.29 51.74 -14.57
N ASN A 269 -70.62 51.60 -14.45
CA ASN A 269 -71.23 50.44 -13.81
C ASN A 269 -71.01 49.15 -14.63
N GLY A 270 -70.95 49.26 -15.97
CA GLY A 270 -70.57 48.16 -16.86
C GLY A 270 -69.12 47.68 -16.72
N LEU A 271 -68.23 48.49 -16.13
CA LEU A 271 -66.83 48.12 -15.89
C LEU A 271 -66.61 47.35 -14.57
N LEU A 272 -67.62 47.28 -13.69
CA LEU A 272 -67.53 46.46 -12.49
C LEU A 272 -67.61 44.98 -12.86
N PRO A 273 -66.78 44.10 -12.25
CA PRO A 273 -66.87 42.67 -12.47
C PRO A 273 -68.22 42.16 -11.95
N HIS A 274 -69.11 41.82 -12.87
CA HIS A 274 -70.35 41.15 -12.53
C HIS A 274 -69.99 39.74 -12.08
N ALA A 275 -70.42 39.35 -10.87
CA ALA A 275 -70.14 38.01 -10.35
C ALA A 275 -70.84 36.96 -11.22
N THR A 276 -70.10 36.38 -12.17
CA THR A 276 -70.52 35.17 -12.88
C THR A 276 -70.77 34.09 -11.84
N PRO A 277 -71.96 33.44 -11.82
CA PRO A 277 -72.23 32.40 -10.84
C PRO A 277 -71.26 31.24 -11.04
N THR A 278 -70.39 31.03 -10.06
CA THR A 278 -69.52 29.85 -10.00
C THR A 278 -70.39 28.60 -10.12
N PRO A 279 -70.17 27.70 -11.09
CA PRO A 279 -70.93 26.47 -11.15
C PRO A 279 -70.67 25.68 -9.86
N THR A 280 -71.73 25.39 -9.11
CA THR A 280 -71.66 24.58 -7.89
C THR A 280 -70.97 23.26 -8.20
N ALA A 281 -69.78 23.05 -7.63
CA ALA A 281 -69.06 21.80 -7.78
C ALA A 281 -69.95 20.66 -7.27
N THR A 282 -70.27 19.70 -8.13
CA THR A 282 -70.96 18.47 -7.75
C THR A 282 -70.13 17.79 -6.65
N PRO A 283 -70.71 17.44 -5.49
CA PRO A 283 -69.95 16.80 -4.42
C PRO A 283 -69.31 15.51 -4.93
N ALA A 284 -67.98 15.41 -4.82
CA ALA A 284 -67.29 14.17 -5.10
C ALA A 284 -67.74 13.11 -4.08
N THR A 285 -68.30 12.00 -4.57
CA THR A 285 -68.72 10.88 -3.73
C THR A 285 -67.53 10.36 -2.93
N ALA A 286 -67.61 10.44 -1.60
CA ALA A 286 -66.53 9.97 -0.74
C ALA A 286 -66.28 8.46 -0.95
N PRO A 287 -65.01 8.00 -1.01
CA PRO A 287 -64.72 6.57 -1.02
C PRO A 287 -65.18 5.92 0.30
N PRO A 288 -65.66 4.66 0.27
CA PRO A 288 -66.21 4.01 1.45
C PRO A 288 -65.15 3.81 2.54
N THR A 289 -65.54 4.09 3.78
CA THR A 289 -64.73 3.91 4.99
C THR A 289 -64.19 2.48 5.11
N PRO A 290 -62.89 2.26 5.39
CA PRO A 290 -62.37 0.93 5.64
C PRO A 290 -62.95 0.33 6.94
N THR A 291 -63.47 -0.89 6.84
CA THR A 291 -63.98 -1.66 7.98
C THR A 291 -62.89 -1.87 9.03
N PRO A 292 -63.15 -1.62 10.34
CA PRO A 292 -62.18 -1.90 11.38
C PRO A 292 -61.96 -3.41 11.57
N THR A 293 -60.71 -3.84 11.47
CA THR A 293 -60.27 -5.21 11.80
C THR A 293 -60.42 -5.45 13.31
N PRO A 294 -61.11 -6.53 13.77
CA PRO A 294 -61.20 -6.84 15.19
C PRO A 294 -59.86 -7.32 15.76
N THR A 295 -59.45 -6.72 16.88
CA THR A 295 -58.25 -7.10 17.65
C THR A 295 -58.43 -8.49 18.27
N PRO A 296 -57.43 -9.40 18.20
CA PRO A 296 -57.48 -10.67 18.91
C PRO A 296 -57.39 -10.48 20.42
N GLN A 297 -58.25 -11.17 21.16
CA GLN A 297 -58.26 -11.25 22.63
C GLN A 297 -57.23 -12.32 23.08
N PRO A 298 -56.53 -12.14 24.23
CA PRO A 298 -55.43 -13.03 24.67
C PRO A 298 -55.85 -14.47 25.03
#